data_AF-A0A4S1ZE58-F1
#
_entry.id   AF-A0A4S1ZE58-F1
#
_cell.length_a   1.000
_cell.length_b   1.000
_cell.length_c   1.000
_cell.angle_alpha   90.00
_cell.angle_beta   90.00
_cell.angle_gamma   90.00
#
_symmetry.space_group_name_H-M   'P 1'
#
loop_
_entity.id
_entity.type
_entity.pdbx_description
1 polymer ?
#
loop_
_entity_poly.entity_id
_entity_poly.type
_entity_poly.pdbx_seq_one_letter_code
_entity_poly.pdbx_strand_id
1 'polypeptide(L)'
;MVNAIYQKMNKLHNIIMYILSLTVISSCIEINGSGYLRLTAEEKSHIKVCTSPLDCVSNDGNLYTVTVEQVKEYVKNKPKVLVYSYLPFCPASQNPAEVKEYCDKNGFDFLVISSVYDGLLPVPRTFTFPVFVIDLTPYETDNFQKYGDEFYSALTNDDSENRQISSCHLFQNGI
;
A
#
# COMPACT_ATOMS: atom_id res chain seq x y z
N MET A 1 17.26 -28.34 52.79
CA MET A 1 16.27 -27.22 52.66
C MET A 1 16.58 -26.30 51.47
N VAL A 2 17.85 -25.91 51.24
CA VAL A 2 18.29 -25.05 50.12
C VAL A 2 17.97 -25.63 48.72
N ASN A 3 18.14 -26.93 48.52
CA ASN A 3 17.96 -27.57 47.21
C ASN A 3 16.50 -27.56 46.69
N ALA A 4 15.53 -27.64 47.62
CA ALA A 4 14.10 -27.59 47.29
C ALA A 4 13.65 -26.17 46.89
N ILE A 5 14.25 -25.15 47.50
CA ILE A 5 14.01 -23.74 47.15
C ILE A 5 14.57 -23.45 45.76
N TYR A 6 15.77 -23.94 45.46
CA TYR A 6 16.41 -23.77 44.15
C TYR A 6 15.62 -24.45 43.02
N GLN A 7 15.13 -25.68 43.23
CA GLN A 7 14.25 -26.36 42.26
C GLN A 7 12.93 -25.60 42.03
N LYS A 8 12.34 -25.04 43.10
CA LYS A 8 11.10 -24.27 43.00
C LYS A 8 11.31 -22.95 42.25
N MET A 9 12.44 -22.28 42.45
CA MET A 9 12.83 -21.07 41.72
C MET A 9 13.10 -21.34 40.25
N ASN A 10 13.79 -22.44 39.90
CA ASN A 10 14.03 -22.80 38.49
C ASN A 10 12.74 -23.18 37.76
N LYS A 11 11.82 -23.87 38.45
CA LYS A 11 10.50 -24.20 37.88
C LYS A 11 9.67 -22.93 37.67
N LEU A 12 9.72 -21.97 38.60
CA LEU A 12 9.06 -20.68 38.47
C LEU A 12 9.68 -19.85 37.33
N HIS A 13 11.00 -19.83 37.21
CA HIS A 13 11.71 -19.15 36.11
C HIS A 13 11.34 -19.74 34.75
N ASN A 14 11.30 -21.08 34.63
CA ASN A 14 10.90 -21.74 33.39
C ASN A 14 9.44 -21.48 33.03
N ILE A 15 8.53 -21.42 34.03
CA ILE A 15 7.12 -21.06 33.81
C ILE A 15 7.01 -19.59 33.35
N ILE A 16 7.76 -18.67 33.97
CA ILE A 16 7.77 -17.26 33.56
C ILE A 16 8.29 -17.12 32.12
N MET A 17 9.37 -17.81 31.76
CA MET A 17 9.90 -17.82 30.40
C MET A 17 8.89 -18.40 29.39
N TYR A 18 8.12 -19.42 29.77
CA TYR A 18 7.07 -20.01 28.94
C TYR A 18 5.86 -19.08 28.75
N ILE A 19 5.51 -18.29 29.77
CA ILE A 19 4.45 -17.28 29.68
C ILE A 19 4.91 -16.11 28.82
N LEU A 20 6.16 -15.66 28.96
CA LEU A 20 6.74 -14.59 28.13
C LEU A 20 6.82 -14.99 26.64
N SER A 21 7.15 -16.25 26.33
CA SER A 21 7.18 -16.72 24.94
C SER A 21 5.78 -16.83 24.31
N LEU A 22 4.74 -17.12 25.10
CA LEU A 22 3.35 -17.16 24.64
C LEU A 22 2.76 -15.75 24.40
N THR A 23 3.27 -14.71 25.07
CA THR A 23 2.79 -13.32 24.86
C THR A 23 3.32 -12.65 23.58
N VAL A 24 4.25 -13.27 22.84
CA VAL A 24 4.78 -12.70 21.58
C VAL A 24 3.93 -13.06 20.35
N ILE A 25 2.85 -13.84 20.52
CA ILE A 25 1.89 -14.13 19.43
C ILE A 25 0.66 -13.23 19.59
N SER A 26 0.87 -11.93 19.82
CA SER A 26 -0.21 -10.95 19.77
C SER A 26 -0.53 -10.64 18.30
N SER A 27 -1.48 -11.41 17.76
CA SER A 27 -2.42 -11.01 16.72
C SER A 27 -1.85 -10.38 15.45
N CYS A 28 -1.37 -11.20 14.51
CA CYS A 28 -1.49 -10.86 13.08
C CYS A 28 -2.96 -11.04 12.70
N ILE A 29 -3.82 -10.05 12.99
CA ILE A 29 -5.05 -9.93 12.21
C ILE A 29 -4.58 -9.51 10.83
N GLU A 30 -4.43 -10.49 9.94
CA GLU A 30 -4.28 -10.27 8.51
C GLU A 30 -5.56 -9.58 8.02
N ILE A 31 -5.59 -8.26 8.09
CA ILE A 31 -6.54 -7.44 7.35
C ILE A 31 -6.09 -7.51 5.89
N ASN A 32 -6.38 -8.63 5.23
CA ASN A 32 -6.01 -8.82 3.82
C ASN A 32 -7.00 -8.15 2.87
N GLY A 33 -8.15 -7.66 3.35
CA GLY A 33 -9.17 -6.99 2.53
C GLY A 33 -8.77 -5.59 2.06
N SER A 34 -9.38 -5.10 0.99
CA SER A 34 -9.17 -3.72 0.48
C SER A 34 -9.61 -2.62 1.43
N GLY A 35 -10.49 -2.94 2.38
CA GLY A 35 -11.12 -1.97 3.28
C GLY A 35 -12.32 -1.23 2.70
N TYR A 36 -12.67 -1.45 1.43
CA TYR A 36 -13.82 -0.80 0.79
C TYR A 36 -15.14 -0.97 1.57
N LEU A 37 -15.38 -2.19 2.10
CA LEU A 37 -16.61 -2.48 2.85
C LEU A 37 -16.72 -1.69 4.15
N ARG A 38 -15.60 -1.27 4.74
CA ARG A 38 -15.56 -0.50 5.99
C ARG A 38 -15.87 0.97 5.80
N LEU A 39 -15.79 1.48 4.56
CA LEU A 39 -16.08 2.87 4.28
C LEU A 39 -17.55 3.22 4.53
N THR A 40 -17.75 4.39 5.09
CA THR A 40 -19.04 5.06 5.23
C THR A 40 -19.65 5.37 3.85
N ALA A 41 -20.95 5.68 3.82
CA ALA A 41 -21.60 6.10 2.59
C ALA A 41 -21.03 7.41 2.03
N GLU A 42 -20.62 8.33 2.91
CA GLU A 42 -19.97 9.59 2.54
C GLU A 42 -18.62 9.34 1.87
N GLU A 43 -17.75 8.53 2.48
CA GLU A 43 -16.46 8.16 1.89
C GLU A 43 -16.63 7.46 0.54
N LYS A 44 -17.57 6.50 0.43
CA LYS A 44 -17.88 5.84 -0.85
C LYS A 44 -18.33 6.82 -1.92
N SER A 45 -19.00 7.92 -1.54
CA SER A 45 -19.42 8.94 -2.50
C SER A 45 -18.25 9.70 -3.14
N HIS A 46 -17.08 9.70 -2.50
CA HIS A 46 -15.83 10.26 -3.01
C HIS A 46 -15.03 9.30 -3.88
N ILE A 47 -15.44 8.03 -4.01
CA ILE A 47 -14.78 7.07 -4.88
C ILE A 47 -15.38 7.16 -6.28
N LYS A 48 -14.53 7.39 -7.27
CA LYS A 48 -14.92 7.59 -8.67
C LYS A 48 -14.13 6.68 -9.59
N VAL A 49 -14.76 6.21 -10.67
CA VAL A 49 -14.03 5.57 -11.75
C VAL A 49 -13.23 6.63 -12.52
N CYS A 50 -11.93 6.39 -12.75
CA CYS A 50 -11.13 7.29 -13.57
C CYS A 50 -11.48 7.09 -15.05
N THR A 51 -12.17 8.06 -15.65
CA THR A 51 -12.50 8.04 -17.09
C THR A 51 -11.61 8.97 -17.92
N SER A 52 -10.76 9.76 -17.27
CA SER A 52 -9.86 10.71 -17.91
C SER A 52 -8.43 10.17 -17.96
N PRO A 53 -7.57 10.65 -18.88
CA PRO A 53 -6.13 10.40 -18.81
C PRO A 53 -5.57 10.84 -17.45
N LEU A 54 -4.64 10.07 -16.88
CA LEU A 54 -4.16 10.31 -15.51
C LEU A 54 -3.47 11.67 -15.35
N ASP A 55 -2.87 12.22 -16.42
CA ASP A 55 -2.31 13.58 -16.45
C ASP A 55 -3.33 14.70 -16.25
N CYS A 56 -4.61 14.44 -16.50
CA CYS A 56 -5.68 15.42 -16.39
C CYS A 56 -6.36 15.39 -15.01
N VAL A 57 -6.03 14.42 -14.16
CA VAL A 57 -6.64 14.26 -12.84
C VAL A 57 -5.90 15.16 -11.84
N SER A 58 -6.65 15.92 -11.07
CA SER A 58 -6.12 16.75 -9.98
C SER A 58 -6.68 16.29 -8.65
N ASN A 59 -6.06 16.72 -7.55
CA ASN A 59 -6.63 16.48 -6.22
C ASN A 59 -7.84 17.39 -6.00
N ASP A 60 -9.02 16.90 -6.37
CA ASP A 60 -10.32 17.54 -6.14
C ASP A 60 -11.04 16.99 -4.89
N GLY A 61 -10.33 16.19 -4.09
CA GLY A 61 -10.87 15.50 -2.91
C GLY A 61 -11.53 14.15 -3.21
N ASN A 62 -11.59 13.71 -4.47
CA ASN A 62 -12.04 12.36 -4.81
C ASN A 62 -10.86 11.37 -4.87
N LEU A 63 -11.19 10.10 -4.67
CA LEU A 63 -10.29 8.97 -4.87
C LEU A 63 -10.69 8.26 -6.17
N TYR A 64 -9.77 8.19 -7.12
CA TYR A 64 -10.05 7.63 -8.45
C TYR A 64 -9.53 6.21 -8.59
N THR A 65 -10.38 5.29 -9.05
CA THR A 65 -9.99 3.92 -9.37
C THR A 65 -9.26 3.87 -10.71
N VAL A 66 -8.18 3.10 -10.79
CA VAL A 66 -7.35 2.98 -12.01
C VAL A 66 -7.07 1.53 -12.38
N THR A 67 -7.03 1.25 -13.68
CA THR A 67 -6.60 -0.05 -14.22
C THR A 67 -5.11 -0.04 -14.57
N VAL A 68 -4.52 -1.23 -14.72
CA VAL A 68 -3.11 -1.35 -15.10
C VAL A 68 -2.85 -0.77 -16.49
N GLU A 69 -3.80 -0.86 -17.42
CA GLU A 69 -3.70 -0.30 -18.76
C GLU A 69 -3.60 1.23 -18.74
N GLN A 70 -4.37 1.89 -17.88
CA GLN A 70 -4.31 3.35 -17.72
C GLN A 70 -2.94 3.80 -17.20
N VAL A 71 -2.36 3.03 -16.27
CA VAL A 71 -1.01 3.32 -15.76
C VAL A 71 0.05 3.05 -16.81
N LYS A 72 -0.06 1.95 -17.57
CA LYS A 72 0.82 1.66 -18.71
C LYS A 72 0.81 2.77 -19.76
N GLU A 73 -0.38 3.29 -20.08
CA GLU A 73 -0.52 4.42 -21.00
C GLU A 73 0.17 5.68 -20.45
N TYR A 74 0.00 5.98 -19.16
CA TYR A 74 0.66 7.10 -18.52
C TYR A 74 2.19 6.98 -18.58
N VAL A 75 2.77 5.87 -18.12
CA VAL A 75 4.23 5.71 -18.04
C VAL A 75 4.90 5.69 -19.41
N LYS A 76 4.20 5.19 -20.44
CA LYS A 76 4.72 5.12 -21.82
C LYS A 76 4.94 6.50 -22.45
N ASN A 77 4.14 7.50 -22.05
CA ASN A 77 4.17 8.83 -22.63
C ASN A 77 5.10 9.80 -21.88
N LYS A 78 5.83 9.32 -20.87
CA LYS A 78 6.66 10.13 -19.99
C LYS A 78 8.11 9.65 -19.99
N PRO A 79 9.08 10.58 -19.90
CA PRO A 79 10.50 10.22 -19.93
C PRO A 79 10.91 9.44 -18.67
N LYS A 80 10.36 9.80 -17.51
CA LYS A 80 10.73 9.18 -16.23
C LYS A 80 9.58 9.28 -15.23
N VAL A 81 9.06 8.14 -14.78
CA VAL A 81 7.94 8.08 -13.84
C VAL A 81 8.30 7.21 -12.65
N LEU A 82 8.05 7.71 -11.45
CA LEU A 82 7.99 6.89 -10.25
C LEU A 82 6.54 6.54 -9.94
N VAL A 83 6.19 5.26 -10.06
CA VAL A 83 4.92 4.73 -9.57
C VAL A 83 5.13 4.21 -8.15
N TYR A 84 4.44 4.82 -7.19
CA TYR A 84 4.52 4.53 -5.76
C TYR A 84 3.30 3.73 -5.30
N SER A 85 3.53 2.48 -4.90
CA SER A 85 2.58 1.59 -4.24
C SER A 85 2.44 1.98 -2.76
N TYR A 86 1.34 2.65 -2.44
CA TYR A 86 1.15 3.26 -1.13
C TYR A 86 0.17 2.47 -0.25
N LEU A 87 0.61 2.15 0.97
CA LEU A 87 -0.21 1.52 2.00
C LEU A 87 -0.24 2.42 3.25
N PRO A 88 -1.32 3.17 3.49
CA PRO A 88 -1.36 4.19 4.55
C PRO A 88 -1.10 3.66 5.96
N PHE A 89 -1.48 2.40 6.21
CA PHE A 89 -1.31 1.74 7.50
C PHE A 89 0.05 1.06 7.67
N CYS A 90 0.90 1.03 6.64
CA CYS A 90 2.21 0.39 6.72
C CYS A 90 3.24 1.37 7.31
N PRO A 91 3.84 1.09 8.48
CA PRO A 91 4.82 1.99 9.09
C PRO A 91 6.08 2.22 8.24
N ALA A 92 6.37 1.30 7.31
CA ALA A 92 7.51 1.43 6.39
C ALA A 92 7.18 2.31 5.17
N SER A 93 5.91 2.62 4.91
CA SER A 93 5.52 3.50 3.81
C SER A 93 5.95 4.94 4.09
N GLN A 94 6.62 5.53 3.10
CA GLN A 94 7.01 6.94 3.13
C GLN A 94 5.79 7.82 2.88
N ASN A 95 5.80 9.04 3.42
CA ASN A 95 4.74 9.99 3.16
C ASN A 95 4.70 10.33 1.65
N PRO A 96 3.56 10.18 0.95
CA PRO A 96 3.47 10.49 -0.48
C PRO A 96 3.95 11.90 -0.86
N ALA A 97 3.77 12.89 0.03
CA ALA A 97 4.22 14.26 -0.23
C ALA A 97 5.76 14.37 -0.26
N GLU A 98 6.46 13.61 0.58
CA GLU A 98 7.94 13.58 0.61
C GLU A 98 8.48 12.86 -0.63
N VAL A 99 7.82 11.78 -1.05
CA VAL A 99 8.18 11.08 -2.29
C VAL A 99 7.94 11.97 -3.51
N LYS A 100 6.83 12.72 -3.55
CA LYS A 100 6.56 13.72 -4.59
C LYS A 100 7.64 14.80 -4.63
N GLU A 101 8.02 15.34 -3.48
CA GLU A 101 9.08 16.37 -3.40
C GLU A 101 10.41 15.84 -3.94
N TYR A 102 10.74 14.57 -3.63
CA TYR A 102 11.91 13.91 -4.21
C TYR A 102 11.80 13.77 -5.73
N CYS A 103 10.65 13.34 -6.26
CA CYS A 103 10.41 13.25 -7.70
C CYS A 103 10.59 14.61 -8.39
N ASP A 104 10.01 15.67 -7.84
CA ASP A 104 10.09 17.02 -8.41
C ASP A 104 11.53 17.52 -8.48
N LYS A 105 12.31 17.30 -7.42
CA LYS A 105 13.73 17.68 -7.38
C LYS A 105 14.58 16.92 -8.40
N ASN A 106 14.16 15.72 -8.80
CA ASN A 106 14.92 14.84 -9.69
C ASN A 106 14.32 14.73 -11.11
N GLY A 107 13.27 15.51 -11.41
CA GLY A 107 12.63 15.53 -12.72
C GLY A 107 11.87 14.25 -13.07
N PHE A 108 11.22 13.63 -12.09
CA PHE A 108 10.34 12.47 -12.31
C PHE A 108 8.88 12.92 -12.26
N ASP A 109 8.07 12.43 -13.19
CA ASP A 109 6.64 12.36 -12.96
C ASP A 109 6.35 11.41 -11.79
N PHE A 110 5.28 11.67 -11.06
CA PHE A 110 4.92 10.92 -9.87
C PHE A 110 3.48 10.44 -9.94
N LEU A 111 3.29 9.15 -9.71
CA LEU A 111 1.99 8.52 -9.58
C LEU A 111 1.96 7.76 -8.26
N VAL A 112 0.96 8.02 -7.42
CA VAL A 112 0.73 7.25 -6.20
C VAL A 112 -0.56 6.46 -6.33
N ILE A 113 -0.45 5.14 -6.14
CA ILE A 113 -1.56 4.21 -6.25
C ILE A 113 -1.59 3.38 -4.98
N SER A 114 -2.73 3.34 -4.31
CA SER A 114 -2.94 2.43 -3.20
C SER A 114 -3.61 1.14 -3.65
N SER A 115 -3.20 0.04 -3.04
CA SER A 115 -3.93 -1.23 -3.12
C SER A 115 -5.09 -1.29 -2.12
N VAL A 116 -5.31 -0.29 -1.27
CA VAL A 116 -6.37 -0.32 -0.24
C VAL A 116 -7.12 1.00 -0.20
N TYR A 117 -8.28 1.01 0.46
CA TYR A 117 -9.08 2.21 0.70
C TYR A 117 -8.87 2.78 2.11
N ASP A 118 -8.42 1.96 3.07
CA ASP A 118 -8.32 2.40 4.47
C ASP A 118 -7.32 3.53 4.65
N GLY A 119 -7.74 4.58 5.34
CA GLY A 119 -6.88 5.71 5.68
C GLY A 119 -6.55 6.63 4.51
N LEU A 120 -7.20 6.49 3.35
CA LEU A 120 -7.04 7.40 2.22
C LEU A 120 -7.99 8.59 2.24
N LEU A 121 -9.16 8.43 2.85
CA LEU A 121 -10.21 9.46 2.88
C LEU A 121 -10.29 10.13 4.25
N PRO A 122 -10.48 11.46 4.30
CA PRO A 122 -10.44 12.38 3.16
C PRO A 122 -9.02 12.53 2.59
N VAL A 123 -8.88 12.66 1.27
CA VAL A 123 -7.58 12.90 0.64
C VAL A 123 -7.02 14.24 1.16
N PRO A 124 -5.78 14.30 1.67
CA PRO A 124 -5.21 15.54 2.18
C PRO A 124 -5.21 16.65 1.12
N ARG A 125 -5.83 17.79 1.44
CA ARG A 125 -5.87 18.97 0.54
C ARG A 125 -4.49 19.57 0.27
N THR A 126 -3.50 19.24 1.10
CA THR A 126 -2.11 19.65 0.94
C THR A 126 -1.40 18.90 -0.18
N PHE A 127 -1.93 17.77 -0.67
CA PHE A 127 -1.36 17.08 -1.81
C PHE A 127 -1.65 17.86 -3.09
N THR A 128 -0.59 18.19 -3.83
CA THR A 128 -0.65 18.85 -5.13
C THR A 128 -0.81 17.85 -6.29
N PHE A 129 -1.13 16.60 -5.95
CA PHE A 129 -1.23 15.45 -6.86
C PHE A 129 -2.42 14.60 -6.42
N PRO A 130 -3.11 13.92 -7.35
CA PRO A 130 -4.16 12.98 -7.00
C PRO A 130 -3.59 11.71 -6.34
N VAL A 131 -4.40 11.07 -5.51
CA VAL A 131 -4.16 9.70 -5.05
C VAL A 131 -5.09 8.78 -5.83
N PHE A 132 -4.54 7.71 -6.38
CA PHE A 132 -5.31 6.68 -7.06
C PHE A 132 -5.45 5.43 -6.20
N VAL A 133 -6.44 4.61 -6.50
CA VAL A 133 -6.62 3.28 -5.91
C VAL A 133 -6.79 2.27 -7.05
N ILE A 134 -6.32 1.04 -6.86
CA ILE A 134 -6.52 -0.01 -7.87
C ILE A 134 -8.03 -0.21 -8.10
N ASP A 135 -8.44 -0.33 -9.37
CA ASP A 135 -9.77 -0.84 -9.69
C ASP A 135 -9.82 -2.35 -9.39
N LEU A 136 -10.62 -2.73 -8.40
CA LEU A 136 -10.76 -4.12 -7.98
C LEU A 136 -11.65 -4.94 -8.93
N THR A 137 -12.42 -4.30 -9.82
CA THR A 137 -13.42 -4.96 -10.66
C THR A 137 -12.87 -6.13 -11.50
N PRO A 138 -11.66 -6.04 -12.10
CA PRO A 138 -11.09 -7.16 -12.86
C PRO A 138 -10.63 -8.33 -12.00
N TYR A 139 -10.54 -8.16 -10.68
CA TYR A 139 -9.96 -9.13 -9.77
C TYR A 139 -11.06 -9.85 -8.99
N GLU A 140 -11.05 -11.18 -9.02
CA GLU A 140 -12.03 -12.03 -8.31
C GLU A 140 -11.65 -12.22 -6.82
N THR A 141 -11.09 -11.19 -6.18
CA THR A 141 -10.63 -11.25 -4.79
C THR A 141 -10.59 -9.87 -4.14
N ASP A 142 -10.91 -9.81 -2.85
CA ASP A 142 -10.69 -8.61 -2.02
C ASP A 142 -9.30 -8.62 -1.35
N ASN A 143 -8.48 -9.65 -1.60
CA ASN A 143 -7.14 -9.74 -1.00
C ASN A 143 -6.16 -8.76 -1.68
N PHE A 144 -5.82 -7.67 -1.00
CA PHE A 144 -4.97 -6.60 -1.55
C PHE A 144 -3.55 -7.02 -1.89
N GLN A 145 -3.02 -8.03 -1.19
CA GLN A 145 -1.71 -8.57 -1.52
C GLN A 145 -1.78 -9.31 -2.86
N LYS A 146 -2.87 -10.06 -3.09
CA LYS A 146 -3.05 -10.84 -4.32
C LYS A 146 -3.30 -9.96 -5.53
N TYR A 147 -4.35 -9.13 -5.51
CA TYR A 147 -4.61 -8.26 -6.67
C TYR A 147 -3.55 -7.17 -6.84
N GLY A 148 -2.92 -6.72 -5.75
CA GLY A 148 -1.79 -5.80 -5.81
C GLY A 148 -0.60 -6.42 -6.51
N ASP A 149 -0.23 -7.66 -6.16
CA ASP A 149 0.82 -8.40 -6.85
C ASP A 149 0.50 -8.60 -8.34
N GLU A 150 -0.73 -9.02 -8.66
CA GLU A 150 -1.17 -9.16 -10.06
C GLU A 150 -1.13 -7.84 -10.83
N PHE A 151 -1.55 -6.72 -10.22
CA PHE A 151 -1.50 -5.39 -10.81
C PHE A 151 -0.06 -4.95 -11.13
N TYR A 152 0.83 -5.02 -10.14
CA TYR A 152 2.21 -4.56 -10.32
C TYR A 152 3.03 -5.52 -11.19
N SER A 153 2.74 -6.83 -11.16
CA SER A 153 3.30 -7.83 -12.07
C SER A 153 2.99 -7.43 -13.51
N ALA A 154 1.71 -7.22 -13.80
CA ALA A 154 1.25 -6.83 -15.11
C ALA A 154 1.84 -5.48 -15.52
N LEU A 155 1.98 -4.52 -14.58
CA LEU A 155 2.53 -3.20 -14.84
C LEU A 155 4.02 -3.22 -15.21
N THR A 156 4.84 -3.92 -14.43
CA THR A 156 6.30 -3.95 -14.59
C THR A 156 6.78 -5.05 -15.53
N ASN A 157 5.93 -6.04 -15.85
CA ASN A 157 6.31 -7.27 -16.53
C ASN A 157 7.47 -8.00 -15.80
N ASP A 158 7.39 -8.05 -14.46
CA ASP A 158 8.39 -8.66 -13.57
C ASP A 158 7.68 -9.43 -12.46
N ASP A 159 7.99 -10.72 -12.29
CA ASP A 159 7.43 -11.60 -11.26
C ASP A 159 8.39 -11.92 -10.11
N SER A 160 9.48 -11.17 -9.99
CA SER A 160 10.48 -11.39 -8.96
C SER A 160 10.01 -10.97 -7.56
N GLU A 161 10.53 -11.67 -6.55
CA GLU A 161 10.33 -11.32 -5.13
C GLU A 161 10.80 -9.88 -4.84
N ASN A 162 11.86 -9.42 -5.51
CA ASN A 162 12.37 -8.06 -5.37
C ASN A 162 11.32 -7.01 -5.76
N ARG A 163 10.55 -7.27 -6.83
CA ARG A 163 9.45 -6.39 -7.24
C ARG A 163 8.31 -6.43 -6.24
N GLN A 164 7.98 -7.62 -5.72
CA GLN A 164 6.90 -7.79 -4.73
C GLN A 164 7.15 -7.02 -3.43
N ILE A 165 8.40 -6.97 -2.96
CA ILE A 165 8.77 -6.23 -1.75
C ILE A 165 9.03 -4.74 -2.00
N SER A 166 9.11 -4.30 -3.26
CA SER A 166 9.29 -2.90 -3.61
C SER A 166 7.97 -2.15 -3.58
N SER A 167 7.95 -0.99 -2.91
CA SER A 167 6.84 -0.04 -3.00
C SER A 167 7.05 1.00 -4.09
N CYS A 168 8.23 1.06 -4.71
CA CYS A 168 8.59 2.06 -5.71
C CYS A 168 8.99 1.37 -7.02
N HIS A 169 8.32 1.73 -8.11
CA HIS A 169 8.59 1.21 -9.46
C HIS A 169 8.98 2.37 -10.37
N LEU A 170 10.24 2.39 -10.81
CA LEU A 170 10.77 3.43 -11.67
C LEU A 170 10.69 3.00 -13.13
N PHE A 171 10.01 3.80 -13.95
CA PHE A 171 9.93 3.63 -15.39
C PHE A 171 10.78 4.70 -16.09
N GLN A 172 11.51 4.30 -17.13
CA GLN A 172 12.28 5.18 -18.00
C GLN A 172 11.85 4.98 -19.44
N ASN A 173 11.26 6.01 -20.05
CA ASN A 173 10.68 5.96 -21.39
C ASN A 173 9.67 4.80 -21.55
N GLY A 174 8.86 4.55 -20.51
CA GLY A 174 7.84 3.51 -20.50
C GLY A 174 8.30 2.09 -20.20
N ILE A 175 9.57 1.89 -19.85
CA ILE A 175 10.18 0.58 -19.51
C ILE A 175 10.61 0.59 -18.05
#